data_AF-A0A939UZL6-F1
#
_entry.id   AF-A0A939UZL6-F1
#
_cell.length_a   1.000
_cell.length_b   1.000
_cell.length_c   1.000
_cell.angle_alpha   90.00
_cell.angle_beta   90.00
_cell.angle_gamma   90.00
#
_symmetry.space_group_name_H-M   'P 1'
#
loop_
_entity.id
_entity.type
_entity.pdbx_description
1 polymer ?
#
loop_
_entity_poly.entity_id
_entity_poly.type
_entity_poly.pdbx_seq_one_letter_code
_entity_poly.pdbx_strand_id
1 'polypeptide(L)'
;TDGTQLAAIFLTTTIAPAVATVTCMLYTWIKNGKPDVSMCINASLAGLVCVTAGCHAIDAAGAIVEGVISGLLVVWVVEFLDLKLHIDDPVGACGVHLANGIAGTILTGVLATNTSSLGVDGPVYALIHGTSFADGMKVLGVQCLGIASIVAWTGVMMIITFTIIKKTMGLRVSREEEIEGLDSTEHGLPCAYAGFHFAPQAIVEGEAAPVMVTGETPEAEAVEVKEVPSFEEPSSDGKRYTKLDIICKESKLDALKNALMGIGITGITVTHVMGCGAQKGRQEFYRGVPVEASLLPKVQISVVVSAVPVAKVVETAKKALYTGHIGDGKIFVYNVADVVRIRTGETGFAALQDT
;
A
#
# COMPACT_ATOMS: atom_id res chain seq x y z
N THR A 1 -27.08 -31.82 14.97
CA THR A 1 -26.19 -31.82 13.79
C THR A 1 -25.66 -33.21 13.62
N ASP A 2 -25.94 -33.86 12.49
CA ASP A 2 -25.29 -35.13 12.14
C ASP A 2 -24.01 -34.88 11.32
N GLY A 3 -23.22 -35.93 11.10
CA GLY A 3 -21.95 -35.82 10.36
C GLY A 3 -22.11 -35.39 8.91
N THR A 4 -23.24 -35.72 8.28
CA THR A 4 -23.53 -35.35 6.88
C THR A 4 -23.83 -33.86 6.77
N GLN A 5 -24.63 -33.32 7.68
CA GLN A 5 -24.92 -31.89 7.76
C GLN A 5 -23.64 -31.07 8.01
N LEU A 6 -22.77 -31.56 8.90
CA LEU A 6 -21.48 -30.90 9.16
C LEU A 6 -20.58 -30.90 7.92
N ALA A 7 -20.51 -32.01 7.20
CA ALA A 7 -19.76 -32.11 5.95
C ALA A 7 -20.29 -31.15 4.87
N ALA A 8 -21.62 -31.01 4.75
CA ALA A 8 -22.24 -30.06 3.82
C ALA A 8 -21.88 -28.61 4.18
N ILE A 9 -21.91 -28.24 5.46
CA ILE A 9 -21.51 -26.90 5.93
C ILE A 9 -20.04 -26.61 5.60
N PHE A 10 -19.13 -27.57 5.85
CA PHE A 10 -17.72 -27.41 5.49
C PHE A 10 -17.51 -27.29 3.99
N LEU A 11 -18.28 -28.05 3.20
CA LEU A 11 -18.22 -28.00 1.74
C LEU A 11 -18.60 -26.60 1.22
N THR A 12 -19.76 -26.08 1.59
CA THR A 12 -20.25 -24.76 1.13
C THR A 12 -19.32 -23.63 1.59
N THR A 13 -18.88 -23.70 2.85
CA THR A 13 -17.94 -22.72 3.45
C THR A 13 -16.56 -22.76 2.80
N THR A 14 -16.16 -23.86 2.16
CA THR A 14 -14.89 -23.95 1.42
C THR A 14 -15.05 -23.46 -0.02
N ILE A 15 -16.16 -23.81 -0.67
CA ILE A 15 -16.40 -23.50 -2.08
C ILE A 15 -16.61 -22.00 -2.30
N ALA A 16 -17.49 -21.36 -1.52
CA ALA A 16 -17.88 -19.97 -1.72
C ALA A 16 -16.69 -18.99 -1.71
N PRO A 17 -15.79 -19.00 -0.71
CA PRO A 17 -14.63 -18.11 -0.74
C PRO A 17 -13.66 -18.43 -1.87
N ALA A 18 -13.38 -19.70 -2.17
CA ALA A 18 -12.47 -20.08 -3.25
C ALA A 18 -12.97 -19.54 -4.61
N VAL A 19 -14.27 -19.69 -4.87
CA VAL A 19 -14.89 -19.18 -6.10
C VAL A 19 -14.91 -17.65 -6.11
N ALA A 20 -15.18 -17.00 -4.97
CA ALA A 20 -15.12 -15.54 -4.86
C ALA A 20 -13.72 -14.98 -5.15
N THR A 21 -12.67 -15.61 -4.61
CA THR A 21 -11.27 -15.23 -4.89
C THR A 21 -10.98 -15.30 -6.38
N VAL A 22 -11.28 -16.42 -7.03
CA VAL A 22 -11.00 -16.63 -8.46
C VAL A 22 -11.84 -15.67 -9.32
N THR A 23 -13.10 -15.47 -8.97
CA THR A 23 -13.99 -14.55 -9.69
C THR A 23 -13.46 -13.12 -9.64
N CYS A 24 -13.08 -12.64 -8.45
CA CYS A 24 -12.47 -11.32 -8.28
C CYS A 24 -11.14 -11.21 -9.04
N MET A 25 -10.29 -12.24 -8.97
CA MET A 25 -9.03 -12.27 -9.69
C MET A 25 -9.25 -12.12 -11.20
N LEU A 26 -10.13 -12.93 -11.79
CA LEU A 26 -10.45 -12.84 -13.22
C LEU A 26 -11.05 -11.48 -13.57
N TYR A 27 -11.99 -10.99 -12.77
CA TYR A 27 -12.64 -9.70 -13.00
C TYR A 27 -11.67 -8.53 -12.98
N THR A 28 -10.85 -8.42 -11.93
CA THR A 28 -9.84 -7.35 -11.79
C THR A 28 -8.77 -7.47 -12.86
N TRP A 29 -8.39 -8.68 -13.26
CA TRP A 29 -7.42 -8.89 -14.34
C TRP A 29 -7.96 -8.42 -15.69
N ILE A 30 -9.21 -8.75 -16.02
CA ILE A 30 -9.86 -8.28 -17.25
C ILE A 30 -10.02 -6.76 -17.23
N LYS A 31 -10.45 -6.19 -16.11
CA LYS A 31 -10.74 -4.75 -15.97
C LYS A 31 -9.48 -3.88 -15.93
N ASN A 32 -8.48 -4.29 -15.15
CA ASN A 32 -7.30 -3.47 -14.82
C ASN A 32 -6.03 -3.94 -15.54
N GLY A 33 -6.12 -5.02 -16.34
CA GLY A 33 -4.99 -5.64 -17.04
C GLY A 33 -4.07 -6.48 -16.15
N LYS A 34 -4.29 -6.48 -14.82
CA LYS A 34 -3.54 -7.25 -13.81
C LYS A 34 -4.45 -7.63 -12.64
N PRO A 35 -4.18 -8.76 -11.96
CA PRO A 35 -4.96 -9.13 -10.78
C PRO A 35 -4.63 -8.20 -9.60
N ASP A 36 -5.66 -7.77 -8.88
CA ASP A 36 -5.51 -6.99 -7.64
C ASP A 36 -5.47 -7.95 -6.44
N VAL A 37 -4.30 -8.11 -5.82
CA VAL A 37 -4.09 -9.05 -4.71
C VAL A 37 -4.90 -8.66 -3.48
N SER A 38 -4.95 -7.36 -3.16
CA SER A 38 -5.69 -6.87 -1.99
C SER A 38 -7.18 -7.14 -2.17
N MET A 39 -7.70 -6.89 -3.36
CA MET A 39 -9.11 -7.13 -3.67
C MET A 39 -9.44 -8.63 -3.70
N CYS A 40 -8.56 -9.49 -4.18
CA CYS A 40 -8.74 -10.95 -4.13
C CYS A 40 -8.84 -11.49 -2.70
N ILE A 41 -8.07 -10.95 -1.76
CA ILE A 41 -8.17 -11.32 -0.34
C ILE A 41 -9.51 -10.83 0.23
N ASN A 42 -9.90 -9.59 -0.06
CA ASN A 42 -11.22 -9.08 0.32
C ASN A 42 -12.36 -9.91 -0.27
N ALA A 43 -12.24 -10.39 -1.51
CA ALA A 43 -13.21 -11.27 -2.13
C ALA A 43 -13.29 -12.65 -1.46
N SER A 44 -12.17 -13.17 -0.98
CA SER A 44 -12.14 -14.41 -0.19
C SER A 44 -12.94 -14.23 1.10
N LEU A 45 -12.74 -13.12 1.82
CA LEU A 45 -13.52 -12.76 3.01
C LEU A 45 -15.00 -12.53 2.68
N ALA A 46 -15.28 -11.82 1.58
CA ALA A 46 -16.64 -11.56 1.12
C ALA A 46 -17.38 -12.87 0.83
N GLY A 47 -16.73 -13.85 0.19
CA GLY A 47 -17.32 -15.17 -0.07
C GLY A 47 -17.63 -15.93 1.22
N LEU A 48 -16.76 -15.85 2.23
CA LEU A 48 -17.05 -16.38 3.58
C LEU A 48 -18.25 -15.68 4.21
N VAL A 49 -18.32 -14.35 4.14
CA VAL A 49 -19.45 -13.60 4.69
C VAL A 49 -20.76 -13.97 3.96
N CYS A 50 -20.73 -14.03 2.63
CA CYS A 50 -21.90 -14.33 1.81
C CYS A 50 -22.51 -15.69 2.19
N VAL A 51 -21.68 -16.73 2.34
CA VAL A 51 -22.16 -18.08 2.68
C VAL A 51 -22.54 -18.26 4.15
N THR A 52 -22.18 -17.32 5.03
CA THR A 52 -22.38 -17.48 6.48
C THR A 52 -23.85 -17.71 6.87
N ALA A 53 -24.79 -17.00 6.23
CA ALA A 53 -26.22 -17.18 6.51
C ALA A 53 -26.77 -18.51 5.97
N GLY A 54 -26.21 -19.00 4.87
CA GLY A 54 -26.74 -20.10 4.07
C GLY A 54 -25.94 -21.39 4.10
N CYS A 55 -24.82 -21.47 4.83
CA CYS A 55 -23.89 -22.60 4.78
C CYS A 55 -24.54 -23.96 5.11
N HIS A 56 -25.60 -23.94 5.92
CA HIS A 56 -26.42 -25.09 6.30
C HIS A 56 -27.64 -25.36 5.39
N ALA A 57 -27.95 -24.41 4.49
CA ALA A 57 -29.19 -24.31 3.75
C ALA A 57 -29.02 -24.49 2.22
N ILE A 58 -27.82 -24.26 1.71
CA ILE A 58 -27.49 -24.36 0.28
C ILE A 58 -26.61 -25.57 -0.01
N ASP A 59 -26.55 -25.98 -1.27
CA ASP A 59 -25.65 -27.03 -1.76
C ASP A 59 -24.37 -26.46 -2.39
N ALA A 60 -23.52 -27.33 -2.93
CA ALA A 60 -22.28 -26.93 -3.59
C ALA A 60 -22.51 -25.99 -4.78
N ALA A 61 -23.57 -26.21 -5.55
CA ALA A 61 -23.90 -25.34 -6.68
C ALA A 61 -24.34 -23.94 -6.21
N GLY A 62 -25.17 -23.87 -5.16
CA GLY A 62 -25.53 -22.61 -4.52
C GLY A 62 -24.32 -21.83 -4.01
N ALA A 63 -23.37 -22.53 -3.35
CA ALA A 63 -22.14 -21.92 -2.86
C ALA A 63 -21.24 -21.37 -3.99
N ILE A 64 -21.20 -22.02 -5.16
CA ILE A 64 -20.51 -21.48 -6.36
C ILE A 64 -21.17 -20.17 -6.79
N VAL A 65 -22.50 -20.15 -6.88
CA VAL A 65 -23.25 -18.95 -7.29
C VAL A 65 -23.01 -17.79 -6.32
N GLU A 66 -23.08 -18.06 -5.01
CA GLU A 66 -22.75 -17.06 -3.98
C GLU A 66 -21.32 -16.55 -4.12
N GLY A 67 -20.34 -17.45 -4.35
CA GLY A 67 -18.95 -17.08 -4.58
C GLY A 67 -18.78 -16.14 -5.77
N VAL A 68 -19.41 -16.45 -6.92
CA VAL A 68 -19.34 -15.60 -8.11
C VAL A 68 -19.94 -14.22 -7.84
N ILE A 69 -21.13 -14.17 -7.26
CA ILE A 69 -21.82 -12.90 -6.97
C ILE A 69 -20.99 -12.08 -5.98
N SER A 70 -20.50 -12.70 -4.92
CA SER A 70 -19.71 -12.04 -3.88
C SER A 70 -18.39 -11.48 -4.40
N GLY A 71 -17.68 -12.25 -5.21
CA GLY A 71 -16.40 -11.85 -5.81
C GLY A 71 -16.52 -10.64 -6.74
N LEU A 72 -17.67 -10.44 -7.38
CA LEU A 72 -17.96 -9.24 -8.18
C LEU A 72 -18.49 -8.09 -7.33
N LEU A 73 -19.40 -8.39 -6.41
CA LEU A 73 -20.09 -7.40 -5.59
C LEU A 73 -19.12 -6.62 -4.70
N VAL A 74 -18.14 -7.29 -4.09
CA VAL A 74 -17.15 -6.61 -3.23
C VAL A 74 -16.37 -5.54 -3.98
N VAL A 75 -15.97 -5.82 -5.22
CA VAL A 75 -15.20 -4.87 -6.04
C VAL A 75 -16.06 -3.67 -6.39
N TRP A 76 -17.30 -3.93 -6.81
CA TRP A 76 -18.23 -2.88 -7.20
C TRP A 76 -18.58 -1.95 -6.03
N VAL A 77 -18.82 -2.50 -4.83
CA VAL A 77 -19.17 -1.71 -3.65
C VAL A 77 -17.98 -0.88 -3.17
N VAL A 78 -16.79 -1.46 -3.07
CA VAL A 78 -15.59 -0.71 -2.65
C VAL A 78 -15.31 0.43 -3.63
N GLU A 79 -15.34 0.17 -4.94
CA GLU A 79 -15.13 1.22 -5.94
C GLU A 79 -16.24 2.27 -5.93
N PHE A 80 -17.49 1.89 -5.64
CA PHE A 80 -18.58 2.85 -5.53
C PHE A 80 -18.39 3.77 -4.30
N LEU A 81 -18.02 3.22 -3.15
CA LEU A 81 -17.74 3.99 -1.94
C LEU A 81 -16.53 4.92 -2.16
N ASP A 82 -15.41 4.36 -2.61
CA ASP A 82 -14.15 5.09 -2.73
C ASP A 82 -14.20 6.12 -3.89
N LEU A 83 -14.65 5.71 -5.09
CA LEU A 83 -14.53 6.53 -6.31
C LEU A 83 -15.75 7.41 -6.61
N LYS A 84 -16.94 7.04 -6.12
CA LYS A 84 -18.17 7.80 -6.39
C LYS A 84 -18.62 8.59 -5.19
N LEU A 85 -18.70 7.94 -4.02
CA LEU A 85 -19.14 8.61 -2.81
C LEU A 85 -18.02 9.32 -2.04
N HIS A 86 -16.75 9.04 -2.39
CA HIS A 86 -15.58 9.57 -1.67
C HIS A 86 -15.65 9.25 -0.17
N ILE A 87 -16.17 8.06 0.15
CA ILE A 87 -16.21 7.50 1.49
C ILE A 87 -15.06 6.51 1.55
N ASP A 88 -14.02 6.87 2.30
CA ASP A 88 -12.87 6.00 2.53
C ASP A 88 -13.27 4.87 3.50
N ASP A 89 -13.39 3.65 2.98
CA ASP A 89 -13.59 2.42 3.74
C ASP A 89 -12.24 1.68 3.84
N PRO A 90 -11.43 1.93 4.89
CA PRO A 90 -9.99 1.64 4.85
C PRO A 90 -9.66 0.16 4.70
N VAL A 91 -10.57 -0.74 5.10
CA VAL A 91 -10.42 -2.20 4.98
C VAL A 91 -11.42 -2.85 4.03
N GLY A 92 -12.33 -2.07 3.42
CA GLY A 92 -13.41 -2.61 2.61
C GLY A 92 -14.50 -3.31 3.44
N ALA A 93 -14.68 -2.92 4.71
CA ALA A 93 -15.62 -3.56 5.62
C ALA A 93 -17.07 -3.46 5.14
N CYS A 94 -17.46 -2.34 4.52
CA CYS A 94 -18.81 -2.18 3.97
C CYS A 94 -19.01 -3.10 2.76
N GLY A 95 -18.01 -3.25 1.90
CA GLY A 95 -18.08 -4.19 0.77
C GLY A 95 -18.12 -5.66 1.22
N VAL A 96 -17.24 -6.03 2.15
CA VAL A 96 -17.08 -7.41 2.63
C VAL A 96 -18.19 -7.84 3.57
N HIS A 97 -18.59 -7.00 4.53
CA HIS A 97 -19.53 -7.39 5.59
C HIS A 97 -20.95 -6.91 5.33
N LEU A 98 -21.15 -5.62 5.05
CA LEU A 98 -22.50 -5.07 4.88
C LEU A 98 -23.14 -5.57 3.58
N ALA A 99 -22.50 -5.32 2.44
CA ALA A 99 -23.08 -5.67 1.15
C ALA A 99 -23.18 -7.18 0.93
N ASN A 100 -22.09 -7.92 1.21
CA ASN A 100 -22.09 -9.37 1.05
C ASN A 100 -22.86 -10.12 2.15
N GLY A 101 -22.99 -9.55 3.36
CA GLY A 101 -23.89 -10.12 4.38
C GLY A 101 -25.36 -10.01 3.96
N ILE A 102 -25.76 -8.86 3.40
CA ILE A 102 -27.11 -8.66 2.83
C ILE A 102 -27.31 -9.60 1.64
N ALA A 103 -26.38 -9.60 0.67
CA ALA A 103 -26.48 -10.43 -0.53
C ALA A 103 -26.55 -11.92 -0.17
N GLY A 104 -25.69 -12.40 0.72
CA GLY A 104 -25.69 -13.77 1.19
C GLY A 104 -26.98 -14.18 1.88
N THR A 105 -27.54 -13.31 2.72
CA THR A 105 -28.83 -13.59 3.39
C THR A 105 -29.99 -13.68 2.38
N ILE A 106 -29.98 -12.85 1.34
CA ILE A 106 -30.94 -12.94 0.22
C ILE A 106 -30.72 -14.24 -0.56
N LEU A 107 -29.48 -14.53 -0.96
CA LEU A 107 -29.12 -15.68 -1.77
C LEU A 107 -29.43 -17.00 -1.05
N THR A 108 -29.25 -17.05 0.27
CA THR A 108 -29.72 -18.16 1.12
C THR A 108 -31.22 -18.40 0.92
N GLY A 109 -32.04 -17.35 0.90
CA GLY A 109 -33.47 -17.47 0.68
C GLY A 109 -33.84 -17.87 -0.75
N VAL A 110 -33.03 -17.47 -1.73
CA VAL A 110 -33.21 -17.79 -3.16
C VAL A 110 -32.80 -19.23 -3.49
N LEU A 111 -31.71 -19.69 -2.89
CA LEU A 111 -30.97 -20.93 -3.22
C LEU A 111 -31.06 -22.00 -2.12
N ALA A 112 -31.95 -21.86 -1.14
CA ALA A 112 -32.20 -22.91 -0.16
C ALA A 112 -32.62 -24.21 -0.86
N THR A 113 -32.19 -25.36 -0.33
CA THR A 113 -32.58 -26.67 -0.86
C THR A 113 -33.48 -27.43 0.11
N ASN A 114 -34.40 -28.22 -0.43
CA ASN A 114 -35.27 -29.11 0.35
C ASN A 114 -34.53 -30.25 1.05
N THR A 115 -33.29 -30.55 0.64
CA THR A 115 -32.40 -31.52 1.26
C THR A 115 -31.59 -30.93 2.42
N SER A 116 -31.63 -29.60 2.58
CA SER A 116 -31.00 -28.92 3.70
C SER A 116 -31.84 -29.02 4.98
N SER A 117 -31.30 -28.51 6.09
CA SER A 117 -32.04 -28.42 7.35
C SER A 117 -33.27 -27.50 7.31
N LEU A 118 -33.43 -26.66 6.29
CA LEU A 118 -34.66 -25.86 6.12
C LEU A 118 -35.81 -26.69 5.56
N GLY A 119 -35.53 -27.82 4.89
CA GLY A 119 -36.54 -28.74 4.35
C GLY A 119 -37.41 -28.13 3.24
N VAL A 120 -37.04 -26.97 2.69
CA VAL A 120 -37.80 -26.23 1.68
C VAL A 120 -36.84 -25.72 0.60
N ASP A 121 -37.24 -25.87 -0.66
CA ASP A 121 -36.51 -25.24 -1.77
C ASP A 121 -36.84 -23.75 -1.84
N GLY A 122 -35.82 -22.91 -1.98
CA GLY A 122 -35.97 -21.52 -2.40
C GLY A 122 -36.58 -21.41 -3.80
N PRO A 123 -37.02 -20.22 -4.23
CA PRO A 123 -37.74 -20.02 -5.49
C PRO A 123 -37.00 -20.55 -6.73
N VAL A 124 -35.66 -20.50 -6.76
CA VAL A 124 -34.88 -21.03 -7.90
C VAL A 124 -34.93 -22.55 -7.91
N TYR A 125 -34.62 -23.20 -6.79
CA TYR A 125 -34.66 -24.66 -6.71
C TYR A 125 -36.08 -25.21 -6.79
N ALA A 126 -37.10 -24.46 -6.35
CA ALA A 126 -38.48 -24.88 -6.49
C ALA A 126 -38.89 -25.03 -7.96
N LEU A 127 -38.41 -24.14 -8.84
CA LEU A 127 -38.61 -24.25 -10.28
C LEU A 127 -37.86 -25.46 -10.89
N ILE A 128 -36.67 -25.78 -10.37
CA ILE A 128 -35.82 -26.86 -10.89
C ILE A 128 -36.33 -28.23 -10.42
N HIS A 129 -36.66 -28.36 -9.13
CA HIS A 129 -37.11 -29.60 -8.49
C HIS A 129 -38.62 -29.85 -8.66
N GLY A 130 -39.37 -28.85 -9.13
CA GLY A 130 -40.83 -28.94 -9.28
C GLY A 130 -41.57 -28.90 -7.94
N THR A 131 -41.01 -28.25 -6.93
CA THR A 131 -41.62 -28.08 -5.61
C THR A 131 -42.38 -26.75 -5.50
N SER A 132 -42.95 -26.45 -4.34
CA SER A 132 -43.83 -25.30 -4.13
C SER A 132 -43.06 -23.97 -4.20
N PHE A 133 -43.20 -23.24 -5.31
CA PHE A 133 -42.64 -21.89 -5.46
C PHE A 133 -43.15 -20.91 -4.40
N ALA A 134 -44.41 -21.07 -3.96
CA ALA A 134 -44.99 -20.24 -2.92
C ALA A 134 -44.27 -20.44 -1.56
N ASP A 135 -43.85 -21.66 -1.24
CA ASP A 135 -43.10 -21.92 -0.02
C ASP A 135 -41.65 -21.41 -0.12
N GLY A 136 -41.02 -21.53 -1.29
CA GLY A 136 -39.73 -20.88 -1.55
C GLY A 136 -39.78 -19.36 -1.37
N MET A 137 -40.83 -18.71 -1.87
CA MET A 137 -41.03 -17.27 -1.68
C MET A 137 -41.25 -16.87 -0.21
N LYS A 138 -41.82 -17.75 0.63
CA LYS A 138 -41.92 -17.52 2.08
C LYS A 138 -40.54 -17.52 2.73
N VAL A 139 -39.67 -18.48 2.37
CA VAL A 139 -38.28 -18.52 2.88
C VAL A 139 -37.55 -17.23 2.52
N LEU A 140 -37.60 -16.82 1.26
CA LEU A 140 -37.02 -15.55 0.81
C LEU A 140 -37.60 -14.34 1.58
N GLY A 141 -38.92 -14.31 1.79
CA GLY A 141 -39.58 -13.26 2.55
C GLY A 141 -39.10 -13.16 4.01
N VAL A 142 -38.89 -14.30 4.67
CA VAL A 142 -38.32 -14.36 6.03
C VAL A 142 -36.90 -13.80 6.06
N GLN A 143 -36.07 -14.16 5.08
CA GLN A 143 -34.70 -13.62 4.96
C GLN A 143 -34.72 -12.09 4.77
N CYS A 144 -35.55 -11.57 3.88
CA CYS A 144 -35.70 -10.14 3.65
C CYS A 144 -36.19 -9.40 4.91
N LEU A 145 -37.14 -9.97 5.65
CA LEU A 145 -37.61 -9.42 6.92
C LEU A 145 -36.50 -9.39 7.97
N GLY A 146 -35.68 -10.46 8.04
CA GLY A 146 -34.52 -10.53 8.92
C GLY A 146 -33.51 -9.43 8.62
N ILE A 147 -33.17 -9.24 7.34
CA ILE A 147 -32.28 -8.15 6.88
C ILE A 147 -32.84 -6.79 7.30
N ALA A 148 -34.11 -6.51 6.98
CA ALA A 148 -34.73 -5.23 7.32
C ALA A 148 -34.72 -4.97 8.83
N SER A 149 -34.97 -6.00 9.63
CA SER A 149 -34.94 -5.93 11.09
C SER A 149 -33.54 -5.63 11.62
N ILE A 150 -32.52 -6.33 11.12
CA ILE A 150 -31.12 -6.14 11.53
C ILE A 150 -30.61 -4.76 11.10
N VAL A 151 -30.91 -4.32 9.87
CA VAL A 151 -30.51 -3.00 9.37
C VAL A 151 -31.16 -1.88 10.19
N ALA A 152 -32.46 -1.98 10.47
CA ALA A 152 -33.16 -0.99 11.29
C ALA A 152 -32.59 -0.92 12.70
N TRP A 153 -32.44 -2.07 13.37
CA TRP A 153 -31.89 -2.14 14.72
C TRP A 153 -30.45 -1.60 14.77
N THR A 154 -29.59 -2.07 13.87
CA THR A 154 -28.17 -1.69 13.83
C THR A 154 -28.03 -0.21 13.51
N GLY A 155 -28.77 0.31 12.54
CA GLY A 155 -28.75 1.74 12.18
C GLY A 155 -29.14 2.62 13.37
N VAL A 156 -30.23 2.29 14.06
CA VAL A 156 -30.68 3.05 15.25
C VAL A 156 -29.64 2.98 16.36
N MET A 157 -29.16 1.77 16.70
CA MET A 157 -28.21 1.58 17.80
C MET A 157 -26.86 2.23 17.53
N MET A 158 -26.36 2.17 16.28
CA MET A 158 -25.10 2.79 15.88
C MET A 158 -25.21 4.32 15.95
N ILE A 159 -26.30 4.91 15.47
CA ILE A 159 -26.52 6.37 15.57
C ILE A 159 -26.51 6.81 17.03
N ILE A 160 -27.25 6.11 17.91
CA ILE A 160 -27.28 6.43 19.35
C ILE A 160 -25.87 6.31 19.94
N THR A 161 -25.20 5.18 19.71
CA THR A 161 -23.88 4.87 20.30
C THR A 161 -22.83 5.89 19.87
N PHE A 162 -22.67 6.13 18.57
CA PHE A 162 -21.67 7.09 18.10
C PHE A 162 -22.02 8.54 18.43
N THR A 163 -23.30 8.90 18.56
CA THR A 163 -23.69 10.23 19.05
C THR A 163 -23.29 10.42 20.50
N ILE A 164 -23.45 9.41 21.35
CA ILE A 164 -23.01 9.44 22.74
C ILE A 164 -21.49 9.59 22.79
N ILE A 165 -20.74 8.71 22.11
CA ILE A 165 -19.27 8.76 22.07
C ILE A 165 -18.78 10.13 21.59
N LYS A 166 -19.37 10.67 20.52
CA LYS A 166 -19.03 12.00 19.99
C LYS A 166 -19.26 13.13 20.99
N LYS A 167 -20.26 13.01 21.87
CA LYS A 167 -20.57 14.04 22.88
C LYS A 167 -19.78 13.90 24.18
N THR A 168 -19.25 12.72 24.48
CA THR A 168 -18.57 12.46 25.76
C THR A 168 -17.06 12.51 25.63
N MET A 169 -16.47 11.72 24.73
CA MET A 169 -15.02 11.53 24.65
C MET A 169 -14.44 11.76 23.25
N GLY A 170 -15.28 11.77 22.20
CA GLY A 170 -14.79 11.75 20.82
C GLY A 170 -14.25 10.38 20.44
N LEU A 171 -14.22 10.08 19.13
CA LEU A 171 -13.67 8.81 18.60
C LEU A 171 -12.49 9.04 17.65
N ARG A 172 -12.54 10.12 16.86
CA ARG A 172 -11.49 10.46 15.91
C ARG A 172 -10.48 11.37 16.60
N VAL A 173 -9.20 11.07 16.40
CA VAL A 173 -8.06 11.90 16.83
C VAL A 173 -8.08 13.27 16.15
N SER A 174 -7.24 14.20 16.63
CA SER A 174 -7.06 15.49 15.97
C SER A 174 -6.43 15.33 14.58
N ARG A 175 -6.54 16.36 13.72
CA ARG A 175 -5.96 16.32 12.38
C ARG A 175 -4.43 16.25 12.44
N GLU A 176 -3.86 16.92 13.43
CA GLU A 176 -2.43 16.96 13.69
C GLU A 176 -1.91 15.56 14.05
N GLU A 177 -2.58 14.86 14.98
CA GLU A 177 -2.25 13.47 15.34
C GLU A 177 -2.50 12.48 14.19
N GLU A 178 -3.55 12.71 13.39
CA GLU A 178 -3.83 11.89 12.19
C GLU A 178 -2.71 12.00 11.15
N ILE A 179 -2.09 13.18 10.99
CA ILE A 179 -0.96 13.40 10.08
C ILE A 179 0.34 12.84 10.65
N GLU A 180 0.58 12.99 11.95
CA GLU A 180 1.77 12.44 12.62
C GLU A 180 1.77 10.90 12.62
N GLY A 181 0.59 10.31 12.77
CA GLY A 181 0.37 8.87 12.88
C GLY A 181 0.15 8.44 14.33
N LEU A 182 -0.80 7.52 14.53
CA LEU A 182 -1.25 7.11 15.87
C LEU A 182 -0.19 6.32 16.66
N ASP A 183 0.84 5.78 15.99
CA ASP A 183 1.91 5.03 16.67
C ASP A 183 2.64 5.88 17.72
N SER A 184 2.98 7.13 17.39
CA SER A 184 3.67 8.03 18.31
C SER A 184 2.71 8.63 19.34
N THR A 185 1.53 9.07 18.90
CA THR A 185 0.61 9.86 19.71
C THR A 185 -0.23 9.02 20.68
N GLU A 186 -0.66 7.82 20.27
CA GLU A 186 -1.51 6.92 21.08
C GLU A 186 -0.73 5.76 21.71
N HIS A 187 0.41 5.37 21.13
CA HIS A 187 1.15 4.17 21.56
C HIS A 187 2.56 4.46 22.10
N GLY A 188 3.04 5.71 22.03
CA GLY A 188 4.35 6.11 22.56
C GLY A 188 5.53 5.43 21.85
N LEU A 189 5.31 4.98 20.62
CA LEU A 189 6.31 4.29 19.79
C LEU A 189 6.63 5.15 18.57
N PRO A 190 7.91 5.38 18.23
CA PRO A 190 8.25 6.16 17.03
C PRO A 190 7.71 5.55 15.72
N CYS A 191 7.54 4.23 15.69
CA CYS A 191 6.97 3.46 14.58
C CYS A 191 6.71 2.02 15.06
N ALA A 192 5.59 1.40 14.67
CA ALA A 192 5.30 -0.01 14.94
C ALA A 192 6.28 -0.98 14.24
N TYR A 193 7.00 -0.51 13.22
CA TYR A 193 7.97 -1.28 12.45
C TYR A 193 9.40 -0.80 12.72
N ALA A 194 10.13 -1.54 13.56
CA ALA A 194 11.52 -1.26 13.87
C ALA A 194 12.39 -1.22 12.60
N GLY A 195 13.11 -0.11 12.38
CA GLY A 195 13.99 0.09 11.23
C GLY A 195 13.34 0.69 9.98
N PHE A 196 12.02 0.90 9.99
CA PHE A 196 11.27 1.55 8.91
C PHE A 196 10.80 2.94 9.35
N HIS A 197 11.73 3.90 9.41
CA HIS A 197 11.35 5.30 9.56
C HIS A 197 11.08 5.89 8.17
N PHE A 198 9.83 5.82 7.71
CA PHE A 198 9.44 6.29 6.37
C PHE A 198 9.09 7.77 6.28
N ALA A 199 9.00 8.50 7.40
CA ALA A 199 8.64 9.91 7.34
C ALA A 199 9.84 10.77 6.92
N PRO A 200 9.88 11.35 5.70
CA PRO A 200 10.40 12.71 5.62
C PRO A 200 9.51 13.53 6.56
N GLN A 201 10.13 14.36 7.42
CA GLN A 201 9.40 15.34 8.21
C GLN A 201 8.35 16.00 7.31
N ALA A 202 7.08 15.89 7.68
CA ALA A 202 6.00 16.55 6.97
C ALA A 202 6.40 18.03 6.83
N ILE A 203 6.59 18.46 5.59
CA ILE A 203 6.68 19.88 5.30
C ILE A 203 5.35 20.44 5.77
N VAL A 204 5.39 21.22 6.85
CA VAL A 204 4.23 21.95 7.36
C VAL A 204 3.61 22.66 6.17
N GLU A 205 2.36 22.30 5.84
CA GLU A 205 1.54 23.01 4.85
C GLU A 205 1.31 24.45 5.36
N GLY A 206 2.29 25.30 5.11
CA GLY A 206 2.34 26.70 5.53
C GLY A 206 3.15 27.60 4.60
N GLU A 207 3.92 27.04 3.65
CA GLU A 207 4.53 27.80 2.57
C GLU A 207 3.97 27.34 1.22
N ALA A 208 3.49 28.32 0.46
CA ALA A 208 2.68 28.23 -0.75
C ALA A 208 2.90 26.98 -1.63
N ALA A 209 1.80 26.28 -1.93
CA ALA A 209 1.74 25.29 -2.98
C ALA A 209 2.33 25.86 -4.29
N PRO A 210 3.20 25.13 -5.00
CA PRO A 210 3.75 25.62 -6.26
C PRO A 210 2.62 25.74 -7.27
N VAL A 211 2.32 26.97 -7.68
CA VAL A 211 1.36 27.26 -8.74
C VAL A 211 1.84 26.60 -10.02
N MET A 212 1.03 25.70 -10.57
CA MET A 212 1.29 25.03 -11.84
C MET A 212 1.21 26.06 -12.97
N VAL A 213 2.36 26.50 -13.48
CA VAL A 213 2.42 27.39 -14.64
C VAL A 213 1.98 26.60 -15.87
N THR A 214 0.77 26.88 -16.36
CA THR A 214 0.27 26.39 -17.64
C THR A 214 0.68 27.37 -18.73
N GLY A 215 1.76 27.04 -19.42
CA GLY A 215 2.24 27.75 -20.60
C GLY A 215 3.36 26.93 -21.26
N GLU A 216 3.35 26.84 -22.58
CA GLU A 216 4.47 26.25 -23.33
C GLU A 216 5.71 27.10 -23.08
N THR A 217 6.63 26.58 -22.27
CA THR A 217 7.93 27.19 -22.05
C THR A 217 8.71 27.08 -23.36
N PRO A 218 9.22 28.19 -23.93
CA PRO A 218 10.06 28.11 -25.12
C PRO A 218 11.29 27.25 -24.80
N GLU A 219 11.76 26.45 -25.76
CA GLU A 219 13.07 25.80 -25.66
C GLU A 219 14.12 26.86 -25.32
N ALA A 220 14.60 26.83 -24.08
CA ALA A 220 15.68 27.69 -23.66
C ALA A 220 16.94 27.22 -24.41
N GLU A 221 17.46 28.07 -25.30
CA GLU A 221 18.83 27.98 -25.78
C GLU A 221 19.76 27.69 -24.61
N ALA A 222 20.68 26.74 -24.82
CA ALA A 222 21.65 26.32 -23.82
C ALA A 222 22.37 27.55 -23.24
N VAL A 223 21.98 27.94 -22.02
CA VAL A 223 22.67 28.96 -21.26
C VAL A 223 24.08 28.42 -21.02
N GLU A 224 25.08 29.10 -21.59
CA GLU A 224 26.48 28.82 -21.31
C GLU A 224 26.68 28.75 -19.81
N VAL A 225 27.33 27.67 -19.38
CA VAL A 225 27.68 27.42 -17.99
C VAL A 225 28.49 28.62 -17.48
N LYS A 226 27.83 29.52 -16.76
CA LYS A 226 28.54 30.48 -15.91
C LYS A 226 29.25 29.66 -14.86
N GLU A 227 30.56 29.52 -15.02
CA GLU A 227 31.44 29.11 -13.94
C GLU A 227 31.14 30.00 -12.73
N VAL A 228 30.64 29.39 -11.67
CA VAL A 228 30.51 30.04 -10.38
C VAL A 228 31.93 30.48 -10.00
N PRO A 229 32.19 31.77 -9.73
CA PRO A 229 33.53 32.22 -9.44
C PRO A 229 34.07 31.40 -8.27
N SER A 230 35.20 30.74 -8.51
CA SER A 230 35.94 30.07 -7.46
C SER A 230 36.20 31.08 -6.35
N PHE A 231 35.71 30.82 -5.15
CA PHE A 231 36.28 31.44 -3.97
C PHE A 231 37.72 30.94 -3.88
N GLU A 232 38.63 31.74 -4.42
CA GLU A 232 40.07 31.60 -4.23
C GLU A 232 40.36 31.96 -2.77
N GLU A 233 40.36 30.96 -1.91
CA GLU A 233 41.51 30.74 -1.05
C GLU A 233 41.82 29.24 -1.09
N PRO A 234 42.99 28.81 -1.60
CA PRO A 234 43.40 27.43 -1.41
C PRO A 234 43.46 27.16 0.09
N SER A 235 43.03 25.96 0.51
CA SER A 235 43.36 25.46 1.84
C SER A 235 44.85 25.71 2.07
N SER A 236 45.22 26.09 3.30
CA SER A 236 46.57 26.54 3.70
C SER A 236 47.72 25.56 3.38
N ASP A 237 47.40 24.41 2.78
CA ASP A 237 48.26 23.28 2.47
C ASP A 237 48.23 22.86 0.97
N GLY A 238 47.53 23.60 0.10
CA GLY A 238 47.50 23.38 -1.36
C GLY A 238 46.76 22.11 -1.83
N LYS A 239 46.07 21.40 -0.94
CA LYS A 239 45.34 20.15 -1.23
C LYS A 239 43.84 20.40 -1.36
N ARG A 240 43.23 19.98 -2.47
CA ARG A 240 41.77 20.02 -2.68
C ARG A 240 41.08 18.83 -2.02
N TYR A 241 39.96 19.09 -1.34
CA TYR A 241 39.07 18.08 -0.77
C TYR A 241 37.83 17.94 -1.65
N THR A 242 37.40 16.71 -1.90
CA THR A 242 36.24 16.45 -2.76
C THR A 242 35.26 15.53 -2.05
N LYS A 243 34.01 15.97 -1.94
CA LYS A 243 32.88 15.14 -1.49
C LYS A 243 32.23 14.48 -2.70
N LEU A 244 31.99 13.18 -2.61
CA LEU A 244 31.15 12.45 -3.55
C LEU A 244 29.89 11.97 -2.83
N ASP A 245 28.72 12.34 -3.37
CA ASP A 245 27.44 11.75 -2.98
C ASP A 245 27.01 10.73 -4.04
N ILE A 246 27.00 9.46 -3.68
CA ILE A 246 26.68 8.33 -4.56
C ILE A 246 25.30 7.80 -4.18
N ILE A 247 24.30 7.96 -5.04
CA ILE A 247 22.95 7.42 -4.83
C ILE A 247 22.81 6.13 -5.62
N CYS A 248 22.50 5.00 -4.96
CA CYS A 248 22.33 3.70 -5.60
C CYS A 248 21.19 2.87 -4.99
N LYS A 249 20.92 1.70 -5.57
CA LYS A 249 20.00 0.70 -5.00
C LYS A 249 20.58 0.14 -3.70
N GLU A 250 19.70 -0.15 -2.74
CA GLU A 250 20.09 -0.70 -1.43
C GLU A 250 20.83 -2.03 -1.54
N SER A 251 20.40 -2.92 -2.44
CA SER A 251 21.06 -4.22 -2.68
C SER A 251 22.51 -4.13 -3.19
N LYS A 252 22.96 -2.94 -3.59
CA LYS A 252 24.34 -2.68 -4.05
C LYS A 252 25.22 -2.01 -3.01
N LEU A 253 24.68 -1.69 -1.82
CA LEU A 253 25.41 -1.03 -0.74
C LEU A 253 26.66 -1.82 -0.35
N ASP A 254 26.53 -3.12 -0.07
CA ASP A 254 27.66 -3.95 0.36
C ASP A 254 28.74 -4.08 -0.73
N ALA A 255 28.31 -4.24 -1.99
CA ALA A 255 29.23 -4.32 -3.12
C ALA A 255 30.03 -3.02 -3.30
N LEU A 256 29.36 -1.87 -3.18
CA LEU A 256 30.01 -0.56 -3.28
C LEU A 256 30.91 -0.29 -2.07
N LYS A 257 30.46 -0.57 -0.85
CA LYS A 257 31.25 -0.46 0.39
C LYS A 257 32.57 -1.23 0.28
N ASN A 258 32.50 -2.50 -0.11
CA ASN A 258 33.70 -3.34 -0.25
C ASN A 258 34.65 -2.83 -1.34
N ALA A 259 34.10 -2.34 -2.45
CA ALA A 259 34.90 -1.77 -3.53
C ALA A 259 35.62 -0.47 -3.13
N LEU A 260 34.94 0.40 -2.38
CA LEU A 260 35.52 1.65 -1.86
C LEU A 260 36.60 1.36 -0.79
N MET A 261 36.36 0.41 0.11
CA MET A 261 37.37 -0.04 1.07
C MET A 261 38.60 -0.62 0.38
N GLY A 262 38.42 -1.37 -0.72
CA GLY A 262 39.52 -1.95 -1.50
C GLY A 262 40.45 -0.92 -2.16
N ILE A 263 40.01 0.34 -2.31
CA ILE A 263 40.85 1.44 -2.82
C ILE A 263 41.39 2.36 -1.72
N GLY A 264 41.19 2.01 -0.45
CA GLY A 264 41.73 2.73 0.71
C GLY A 264 40.80 3.79 1.30
N ILE A 265 39.49 3.75 1.01
CA ILE A 265 38.50 4.61 1.67
C ILE A 265 38.04 3.94 2.96
N THR A 266 38.36 4.55 4.10
CA THR A 266 38.04 3.99 5.43
C THR A 266 36.73 4.54 6.02
N GLY A 267 36.35 5.78 5.66
CA GLY A 267 35.13 6.43 6.13
C GLY A 267 34.10 6.63 5.03
N ILE A 268 32.88 6.12 5.25
CA ILE A 268 31.69 6.43 4.45
C ILE A 268 30.53 6.79 5.37
N THR A 269 29.66 7.69 4.93
CA THR A 269 28.38 7.99 5.59
C THR A 269 27.26 7.47 4.72
N VAL A 270 26.34 6.72 5.31
CA VAL A 270 25.21 6.10 4.60
C VAL A 270 23.92 6.75 5.08
N THR A 271 23.08 7.18 4.15
CA THR A 271 21.77 7.79 4.42
C THR A 271 20.72 7.11 3.55
N HIS A 272 19.62 6.67 4.14
CA HIS A 272 18.47 6.17 3.39
C HIS A 272 17.71 7.35 2.80
N VAL A 273 17.46 7.31 1.49
CA VAL A 273 16.79 8.39 0.75
C VAL A 273 15.70 7.81 -0.15
N MET A 274 14.60 8.55 -0.29
CA MET A 274 13.50 8.20 -1.18
C MET A 274 13.63 9.04 -2.45
N GLY A 275 13.45 8.44 -3.64
CA GLY A 275 13.58 9.22 -4.87
C GLY A 275 12.96 8.58 -6.11
N CYS A 276 12.18 9.37 -6.84
CA CYS A 276 11.62 9.01 -8.14
C CYS A 276 12.40 9.70 -9.27
N GLY A 277 12.63 8.99 -10.38
CA GLY A 277 13.26 9.56 -11.58
C GLY A 277 12.24 10.20 -12.53
N ALA A 278 12.71 10.77 -13.64
CA ALA A 278 11.86 11.37 -14.69
C ALA A 278 10.82 10.41 -15.29
N GLN A 279 10.96 9.10 -15.05
CA GLN A 279 10.06 8.06 -15.54
C GLN A 279 8.84 7.78 -14.62
N LYS A 280 8.58 8.59 -13.58
CA LYS A 280 7.38 8.50 -12.72
C LYS A 280 7.08 7.09 -12.14
N GLY A 281 8.11 6.27 -11.90
CA GLY A 281 7.94 4.94 -11.32
C GLY A 281 7.07 4.00 -12.20
N ARG A 282 6.89 2.75 -11.77
CA ARG A 282 5.84 1.90 -12.35
C ARG A 282 4.52 2.41 -11.78
N GLN A 283 3.51 2.68 -12.62
CA GLN A 283 2.16 2.95 -12.12
C GLN A 283 1.67 1.70 -11.38
N GLU A 284 1.53 1.84 -10.06
CA GLU A 284 0.92 0.82 -9.20
C GLU A 284 -0.52 1.21 -8.96
N PHE A 285 -1.40 0.22 -9.00
CA PHE A 285 -2.81 0.41 -8.70
C PHE A 285 -3.07 -0.11 -7.30
N TYR A 286 -3.65 0.72 -6.45
CA TYR A 286 -4.20 0.30 -5.17
C TYR A 286 -5.72 0.40 -5.28
N ARG A 287 -6.42 -0.74 -5.19
CA ARG A 287 -7.89 -0.80 -5.32
C ARG A 287 -8.43 -0.18 -6.61
N GLY A 288 -7.74 -0.39 -7.72
CA GLY A 288 -8.13 0.19 -9.01
C GLY A 288 -7.87 1.69 -9.17
N VAL A 289 -7.36 2.38 -8.14
CA VAL A 289 -6.88 3.76 -8.24
C VAL A 289 -5.40 3.76 -8.61
N PRO A 290 -4.98 4.50 -9.65
CA PRO A 290 -3.55 4.68 -9.92
C PRO A 290 -2.93 5.48 -8.78
N VAL A 291 -2.02 4.85 -8.04
CA VAL A 291 -1.19 5.54 -7.04
C VAL A 291 -0.11 6.30 -7.80
N GLU A 292 0.05 7.58 -7.51
CA GLU A 292 1.12 8.38 -8.10
C GLU A 292 2.50 7.77 -7.79
N ALA A 293 3.42 7.96 -8.74
CA ALA A 293 4.79 7.47 -8.75
C ALA A 293 5.42 7.26 -7.36
N SER A 294 5.40 6.02 -6.85
CA SER A 294 6.00 5.68 -5.56
C SER A 294 7.48 6.06 -5.56
N LEU A 295 7.89 6.88 -4.59
CA LEU A 295 9.30 7.16 -4.34
C LEU A 295 9.97 5.83 -3.97
N LEU A 296 10.93 5.38 -4.76
CA LEU A 296 11.61 4.13 -4.47
C LEU A 296 12.69 4.35 -3.40
N PRO A 297 12.81 3.45 -2.41
CA PRO A 297 13.91 3.46 -1.45
C PRO A 297 15.26 3.31 -2.15
N LYS A 298 16.19 4.19 -1.78
CA LYS A 298 17.57 4.23 -2.27
C LYS A 298 18.50 4.52 -1.11
N VAL A 299 19.78 4.34 -1.36
CA VAL A 299 20.83 4.66 -0.40
C VAL A 299 21.73 5.72 -1.01
N GLN A 300 21.98 6.78 -0.24
CA GLN A 300 22.99 7.80 -0.54
C GLN A 300 24.22 7.52 0.32
N ILE A 301 25.37 7.39 -0.34
CA ILE A 301 26.68 7.19 0.28
C ILE A 301 27.49 8.46 0.06
N SER A 302 27.78 9.16 1.14
CA SER A 302 28.63 10.34 1.14
C SER A 302 30.05 9.94 1.54
N VAL A 303 31.03 10.32 0.72
CA VAL A 303 32.46 10.12 1.00
C VAL A 303 33.22 11.41 0.72
N VAL A 304 34.18 11.77 1.58
CA VAL A 304 35.10 12.88 1.35
C VAL A 304 36.50 12.31 1.15
N VAL A 305 37.15 12.66 0.04
CA VAL A 305 38.48 12.14 -0.32
C VAL A 305 39.49 13.28 -0.50
N SER A 306 40.75 12.96 -0.17
CA SER A 306 41.91 13.84 -0.38
C SER A 306 43.11 13.07 -0.94
N ALA A 307 43.48 11.94 -0.32
CA ALA A 307 44.61 11.11 -0.77
C ALA A 307 44.30 10.28 -2.03
N VAL A 308 43.06 9.81 -2.16
CA VAL A 308 42.63 8.95 -3.27
C VAL A 308 42.14 9.81 -4.43
N PRO A 309 42.63 9.59 -5.67
CA PRO A 309 42.15 10.34 -6.83
C PRO A 309 40.65 10.17 -7.06
N VAL A 310 39.92 11.28 -7.23
CA VAL A 310 38.46 11.29 -7.45
C VAL A 310 38.05 10.41 -8.62
N ALA A 311 38.82 10.44 -9.72
CA ALA A 311 38.58 9.59 -10.89
C ALA A 311 38.55 8.09 -10.54
N LYS A 312 39.46 7.64 -9.67
CA LYS A 312 39.52 6.24 -9.22
C LYS A 312 38.29 5.85 -8.40
N VAL A 313 37.78 6.77 -7.58
CA VAL A 313 36.55 6.57 -6.79
C VAL A 313 35.34 6.45 -7.72
N VAL A 314 35.22 7.35 -8.71
CA VAL A 314 34.13 7.35 -9.69
C VAL A 314 34.16 6.07 -10.54
N GLU A 315 35.32 5.66 -11.03
CA GLU A 315 35.47 4.43 -11.83
C GLU A 315 35.12 3.18 -11.03
N THR A 316 35.59 3.11 -9.78
CA THR A 316 35.30 1.99 -8.88
C THR A 316 33.81 1.91 -8.56
N ALA A 317 33.18 3.05 -8.26
CA ALA A 317 31.74 3.13 -8.04
C ALA A 317 30.95 2.74 -9.29
N LYS A 318 31.33 3.24 -10.46
CA LYS A 318 30.73 2.83 -11.75
C LYS A 318 30.83 1.32 -11.94
N LYS A 319 32.00 0.72 -11.72
CA LYS A 319 32.20 -0.73 -11.88
C LYS A 319 31.36 -1.56 -10.90
N ALA A 320 31.22 -1.10 -9.65
CA ALA A 320 30.45 -1.80 -8.63
C ALA A 320 28.93 -1.69 -8.83
N LEU A 321 28.47 -0.54 -9.31
CA LEU A 321 27.05 -0.22 -9.45
C LEU A 321 26.45 -0.57 -10.82
N TYR A 322 27.27 -0.62 -11.87
CA TYR A 322 26.79 -0.81 -13.24
C TYR A 322 26.23 -2.22 -13.45
N THR A 323 24.94 -2.27 -13.80
CA THR A 323 24.24 -3.48 -14.24
C THR A 323 23.77 -3.37 -15.69
N GLY A 324 23.86 -2.18 -16.29
CA GLY A 324 23.33 -1.90 -17.63
C GLY A 324 21.81 -1.71 -17.64
N HIS A 325 21.17 -1.77 -16.47
CA HIS A 325 19.75 -1.53 -16.30
C HIS A 325 19.48 -0.14 -15.73
N ILE A 326 18.28 0.36 -15.98
CA ILE A 326 17.84 1.65 -15.45
C ILE A 326 17.84 1.61 -13.91
N GLY A 327 18.30 2.70 -13.29
CA GLY A 327 18.32 2.87 -11.84
C GLY A 327 19.61 2.46 -11.13
N ASP A 328 20.72 2.30 -11.85
CA ASP A 328 22.03 1.99 -11.25
C ASP A 328 22.54 3.09 -10.30
N GLY A 329 22.16 4.35 -10.53
CA GLY A 329 22.43 5.43 -9.60
C GLY A 329 22.90 6.75 -10.24
N LYS A 330 23.32 7.68 -9.39
CA LYS A 330 23.98 8.94 -9.77
C LYS A 330 25.13 9.24 -8.81
N ILE A 331 26.17 9.90 -9.30
CA ILE A 331 27.30 10.37 -8.51
C ILE A 331 27.36 11.88 -8.64
N PHE A 332 27.31 12.59 -7.52
CA PHE A 332 27.50 14.03 -7.45
C PHE A 332 28.87 14.31 -6.87
N VAL A 333 29.56 15.31 -7.41
CA VAL A 333 30.92 15.67 -6.99
C VAL A 333 30.91 17.13 -6.55
N TYR A 334 31.33 17.38 -5.32
CA TYR A 334 31.36 18.69 -4.70
C TYR A 334 32.76 19.02 -4.21
N ASN A 335 33.14 20.30 -4.32
CA ASN A 335 34.35 20.80 -3.67
C ASN A 335 34.07 21.05 -2.19
N VAL A 336 34.97 20.58 -1.34
CA VAL A 336 34.92 20.83 0.11
C VAL A 336 36.02 21.83 0.45
N ALA A 337 35.66 22.90 1.15
CA ALA A 337 36.59 23.95 1.53
C ALA A 337 37.57 23.48 2.62
N ASP A 338 37.05 22.85 3.68
CA ASP A 338 37.85 22.32 4.79
C ASP A 338 37.16 21.13 5.46
N VAL A 339 37.93 20.34 6.20
CA VAL A 339 37.46 19.18 6.99
C VAL A 339 38.03 19.30 8.39
N VAL A 340 37.18 19.23 9.41
CA VAL A 340 37.61 19.36 10.81
C VAL A 340 37.24 18.11 11.60
N ARG A 341 38.22 17.51 12.29
CA ARG A 341 38.01 16.38 13.20
C ARG A 341 37.67 16.90 14.59
N ILE A 342 36.46 16.59 15.06
CA ILE A 342 35.92 17.11 16.33
C ILE A 342 36.77 16.72 17.54
N ARG A 343 37.26 15.48 17.63
CA ARG A 343 37.98 14.98 18.81
C ARG A 343 39.32 15.68 19.05
N THR A 344 40.07 15.95 17.99
CA THR A 344 41.45 16.44 18.06
C THR A 344 41.60 17.90 17.63
N GLY A 345 40.56 18.46 16.99
CA GLY A 345 40.62 19.80 16.39
C GLY A 345 41.49 19.86 15.12
N GLU A 346 42.01 18.73 14.65
CA GLU A 346 42.79 18.65 13.42
C GLU A 346 41.95 19.08 12.22
N THR A 347 42.54 19.84 11.30
CA THR A 347 41.88 20.33 10.09
C THR A 347 42.50 19.73 8.82
N GLY A 348 41.81 19.90 7.71
CA GLY A 348 42.25 19.49 6.38
C GLY A 348 42.60 17.99 6.25
N PHE A 349 43.81 17.72 5.76
CA PHE A 349 44.25 16.35 5.45
C PHE A 349 44.38 15.48 6.70
N ALA A 350 44.90 16.04 7.81
CA ALA A 350 45.08 15.32 9.06
C ALA A 350 43.74 14.84 9.65
N ALA A 351 42.67 15.63 9.47
CA ALA A 351 41.33 15.27 9.91
C ALA A 351 40.80 13.97 9.27
N LEU A 352 41.23 13.68 8.03
CA LEU A 352 40.81 12.52 7.23
C LEU A 352 41.67 11.27 7.43
N GLN A 353 42.81 11.35 8.13
CA GLN A 353 43.70 10.21 8.34
C GLN A 353 43.36 9.49 9.64
N ASP A 354 43.15 8.18 9.61
CA ASP A 354 42.96 7.36 10.82
C ASP A 354 44.30 7.18 11.58
N THR A 355 44.78 8.27 12.20
CA THR A 355 45.77 8.23 13.29
C THR A 355 45.11 8.25 14.66
#